data_AF-A0A2V8HLC3-F1
#
_entry.id   AF-A0A2V8HLC3-F1
#
_cell.length_a   1.000
_cell.length_b   1.000
_cell.length_c   1.000
_cell.angle_alpha   90.00
_cell.angle_beta   90.00
_cell.angle_gamma   90.00
#
_symmetry.space_group_name_H-M   'P 1'
#
loop_
_entity.id
_entity.type
_entity.pdbx_description
1 polymer ?
#
loop_
_entity_poly.entity_id
_entity_poly.type
_entity_poly.pdbx_seq_one_letter_code
_entity_poly.pdbx_strand_id
1 'polypeptide(L)'
;MNTRIVLTTLGVAALSALVFVPLAAQAARQSSPRPLVSEAQYERWQTELSNWGRWGPDDQLGTLNLVTPAKRRAALALVKDGVPVSLSTNTFFEKAVDVPCPAEWAMLTATDTGATDRIAYPCIHGAAATHIDSLAHTFFAGKMWNGYDTKTL
;
A
#
# COMPACT_ATOMS: atom_id res chain seq x y z
N MET A 1 26.88 64.02 56.62
CA MET A 1 27.97 64.80 56.02
C MET A 1 28.45 64.08 54.76
N ASN A 2 28.38 64.75 53.61
CA ASN A 2 28.99 64.48 52.29
C ASN A 2 28.52 63.22 51.55
N THR A 3 27.64 63.27 50.53
CA THR A 3 27.66 63.93 49.19
C THR A 3 28.74 63.41 48.23
N ARG A 4 28.29 62.80 47.12
CA ARG A 4 28.82 62.76 45.72
C ARG A 4 28.07 61.63 44.97
N ILE A 5 27.07 61.90 44.13
CA ILE A 5 27.06 62.33 42.71
C ILE A 5 27.66 61.30 41.71
N VAL A 6 26.75 60.58 41.05
CA VAL A 6 26.53 60.29 39.60
C VAL A 6 27.69 59.73 38.76
N LEU A 7 27.50 58.57 38.09
CA LEU A 7 27.30 58.46 36.62
C LEU A 7 27.10 56.99 36.14
N THR A 8 25.92 56.77 35.52
CA THR A 8 25.61 55.98 34.31
C THR A 8 26.35 54.68 33.97
N THR A 9 25.55 53.63 33.77
CA THR A 9 25.64 52.76 32.58
C THR A 9 24.25 52.44 32.05
N LEU A 10 24.08 52.63 30.74
CA LEU A 10 22.89 52.27 29.97
C LEU A 10 22.78 50.74 29.86
N GLY A 11 21.61 50.20 30.20
CA GLY A 11 21.18 48.85 29.82
C GLY A 11 19.95 48.95 28.94
N VAL A 12 20.12 48.70 27.64
CA VAL A 12 19.05 48.68 26.64
C VAL A 12 18.14 47.48 26.91
N ALA A 13 16.92 47.73 27.38
CA ALA A 13 15.85 46.73 27.37
C ALA A 13 14.91 47.04 26.20
N ALA A 14 15.17 46.43 25.05
CA ALA A 14 14.23 46.41 23.94
C ALA A 14 13.04 45.53 24.32
N LEU A 15 11.92 46.13 24.74
CA LEU A 15 10.63 45.44 24.72
C LEU A 15 10.07 45.50 23.30
N SER A 16 10.40 44.49 22.52
CA SER A 16 9.70 44.14 21.29
C SER A 16 8.23 43.88 21.64
N ALA A 17 7.33 44.78 21.23
CA ALA A 17 5.90 44.48 21.21
C ALA A 17 5.69 43.36 20.19
N LEU A 18 5.66 42.12 20.67
CA LEU A 18 5.26 40.95 19.89
C LEU A 18 3.81 41.17 19.46
N VAL A 19 3.65 41.52 18.19
CA VAL A 19 2.38 41.35 17.48
C VAL A 19 2.06 39.86 17.55
N PHE A 20 1.22 39.47 18.50
CA PHE A 20 0.60 38.16 18.53
C PHE A 20 -0.36 38.09 17.33
N VAL A 21 0.16 37.73 16.16
CA VAL A 21 -0.68 37.20 15.10
C VAL A 21 -1.16 35.85 15.62
N PRO A 22 -2.47 35.64 15.85
CA PRO A 22 -2.93 34.37 16.33
C PRO A 22 -2.62 33.32 15.25
N LEU A 23 -1.70 32.42 15.55
CA LEU A 23 -1.39 31.23 14.74
C LEU A 23 -2.62 30.35 14.48
N ALA A 24 -3.75 30.62 15.16
CA ALA A 24 -5.00 29.92 14.99
C ALA A 24 -5.66 30.14 13.62
N ALA A 25 -5.37 31.24 12.91
CA ALA A 25 -6.02 31.53 11.62
C ALA A 25 -5.45 30.72 10.45
N GLN A 26 -4.23 30.14 10.57
CA GLN A 26 -3.61 29.38 9.48
C GLN A 26 -3.87 27.87 9.55
N ALA A 27 -4.37 27.36 10.68
CA ALA A 27 -4.65 25.94 10.88
C ALA A 27 -5.97 25.48 10.22
N ALA A 28 -6.81 26.41 9.78
CA ALA A 28 -8.06 26.12 9.07
C ALA A 28 -7.88 26.29 7.55
N ARG A 29 -6.86 25.65 6.96
CA ARG A 29 -7.02 25.24 5.56
C ARG A 29 -8.07 24.13 5.56
N GLN A 30 -9.32 24.54 5.33
CA GLN A 30 -10.46 23.64 5.16
C GLN A 30 -10.04 22.45 4.32
N SER A 31 -10.01 21.26 4.92
CA SER A 31 -10.19 20.04 4.15
C SER A 31 -11.61 20.11 3.62
N SER A 32 -11.79 20.61 2.40
CA SER A 32 -13.07 20.49 1.72
C SER A 32 -13.51 19.03 1.82
N PRO A 33 -14.71 18.72 2.36
CA PRO A 33 -15.18 17.35 2.39
C PRO A 33 -15.10 16.82 0.96
N ARG A 34 -14.45 15.66 0.76
CA ARG A 34 -14.48 15.02 -0.55
C ARG A 34 -15.95 14.85 -0.93
N PRO A 35 -16.37 15.19 -2.16
CA PRO A 35 -17.74 14.96 -2.59
C PRO A 35 -18.09 13.50 -2.33
N LEU A 36 -19.22 13.26 -1.67
CA LEU A 36 -19.73 11.90 -1.48
C LEU A 36 -20.04 11.32 -2.86
N VAL A 37 -19.49 10.14 -3.16
CA VAL A 37 -19.84 9.38 -4.36
C VAL A 37 -21.25 8.84 -4.16
N SER A 38 -22.19 9.20 -5.04
CA SER A 38 -23.54 8.63 -5.01
C SER A 38 -23.54 7.21 -5.60
N GLU A 39 -24.53 6.39 -5.21
CA GLU A 39 -24.72 5.05 -5.76
C GLU A 39 -24.82 5.07 -7.28
N ALA A 40 -25.66 5.95 -7.84
CA ALA A 40 -25.79 6.10 -9.29
C ALA A 40 -24.46 6.50 -9.97
N GLN A 41 -23.60 7.28 -9.30
CA GLN A 41 -22.28 7.62 -9.84
C GLN A 41 -21.34 6.41 -9.82
N TYR A 42 -21.34 5.66 -8.72
CA TYR A 42 -20.58 4.42 -8.61
C TYR A 42 -21.00 3.38 -9.66
N GLU A 43 -22.30 3.18 -9.86
CA GLU A 43 -22.85 2.29 -10.89
C GLU A 43 -22.43 2.68 -12.30
N ARG A 44 -22.50 3.97 -12.64
CA ARG A 44 -22.01 4.47 -13.95
C ARG A 44 -20.53 4.20 -14.15
N TRP A 45 -19.71 4.37 -13.12
CA TRP A 45 -18.26 4.14 -13.22
C TRP A 45 -17.88 2.69 -13.47
N GLN A 46 -18.69 1.73 -13.06
CA GLN A 46 -18.41 0.31 -13.33
C GLN A 46 -18.34 0.02 -14.84
N THR A 47 -19.07 0.78 -15.67
CA THR A 47 -19.04 0.64 -17.13
C THR A 47 -18.15 1.70 -17.79
N GLU A 48 -18.23 2.96 -17.36
CA GLU A 48 -17.46 4.07 -17.96
C GLU A 48 -15.96 3.99 -17.69
N LEU A 49 -15.56 3.51 -16.51
CA LEU A 49 -14.15 3.43 -16.08
C LEU A 49 -13.65 1.98 -16.14
N SER A 50 -13.87 1.34 -17.28
CA SER A 50 -13.49 -0.06 -17.51
C SER A 50 -12.41 -0.22 -18.57
N ASN A 51 -11.53 -1.21 -18.38
CA ASN A 51 -10.61 -1.69 -19.42
C ASN A 51 -11.13 -2.96 -20.13
N TRP A 52 -12.37 -3.39 -19.87
CA TRP A 52 -12.94 -4.56 -20.56
C TRP A 52 -12.99 -4.31 -22.07
N GLY A 53 -12.68 -5.35 -22.84
CA GLY A 53 -12.56 -5.28 -24.30
C GLY A 53 -11.31 -4.58 -24.82
N ARG A 54 -10.52 -3.89 -23.98
CA ARG A 54 -9.32 -3.15 -24.42
C ARG A 54 -8.31 -4.02 -25.15
N TRP A 55 -8.16 -5.29 -24.74
CA TRP A 55 -7.23 -6.25 -25.33
C TRP A 55 -7.94 -7.41 -26.04
N GLY A 56 -9.23 -7.24 -26.35
CA GLY A 56 -10.06 -8.25 -27.00
C GLY A 56 -11.06 -8.92 -26.04
N PRO A 57 -12.10 -9.57 -26.60
CA PRO A 57 -13.18 -10.19 -25.81
C PRO A 57 -12.73 -11.42 -25.01
N ASP A 58 -11.64 -12.06 -25.41
CA ASP A 58 -11.12 -13.27 -24.77
C ASP A 58 -9.91 -13.00 -23.85
N ASP A 59 -9.61 -11.73 -23.57
CA ASP A 59 -8.48 -11.37 -22.71
C ASP A 59 -8.69 -11.81 -21.26
N GLN A 60 -7.70 -12.52 -20.71
CA GLN A 60 -7.65 -12.97 -19.32
C GLN A 60 -6.48 -12.37 -18.52
N LEU A 61 -5.64 -11.53 -19.15
CA LEU A 61 -4.43 -10.99 -18.54
C LEU A 61 -4.64 -9.58 -17.96
N GLY A 62 -5.60 -8.82 -18.49
CA GLY A 62 -5.87 -7.45 -18.09
C GLY A 62 -4.65 -6.56 -18.22
N THR A 63 -4.36 -5.77 -17.18
CA THR A 63 -3.26 -4.78 -17.24
C THR A 63 -1.86 -5.41 -17.33
N LEU A 64 -1.71 -6.73 -17.12
CA LEU A 64 -0.46 -7.44 -17.41
C LEU A 64 -0.06 -7.36 -18.90
N ASN A 65 -1.01 -7.10 -19.80
CA ASN A 65 -0.74 -6.81 -21.21
C ASN A 65 0.16 -5.58 -21.41
N LEU A 66 0.25 -4.67 -20.42
CA LEU A 66 1.16 -3.52 -20.46
C LEU A 66 2.62 -3.91 -20.18
N VAL A 67 2.87 -5.11 -19.65
CA VAL A 67 4.22 -5.65 -19.42
C VAL A 67 4.76 -6.22 -20.73
N THR A 68 5.11 -5.34 -21.65
CA THR A 68 5.63 -5.71 -22.98
C THR A 68 7.10 -6.13 -22.93
N PRO A 69 7.63 -6.84 -23.96
CA PRO A 69 9.06 -7.12 -24.08
C PRO A 69 9.94 -5.86 -24.01
N ALA A 70 9.47 -4.75 -24.59
CA ALA A 70 10.18 -3.47 -24.51
C ALA A 70 10.22 -2.92 -23.08
N LYS A 71 9.11 -3.00 -22.33
CA LYS A 71 9.06 -2.61 -20.91
C LYS A 71 9.97 -3.49 -20.05
N ARG A 72 10.00 -4.81 -20.30
CA ARG A 72 10.92 -5.73 -19.61
C ARG A 72 12.39 -5.33 -19.85
N ARG A 73 12.79 -5.05 -21.09
CA ARG A 73 14.15 -4.57 -21.39
C ARG A 73 14.46 -3.23 -20.71
N ALA A 74 13.53 -2.28 -20.74
CA ALA A 74 13.71 -1.00 -20.07
C ALA A 74 13.90 -1.15 -18.56
N ALA A 75 13.14 -2.05 -17.91
CA ALA A 75 13.28 -2.34 -16.49
C ALA A 75 14.64 -2.98 -16.17
N LEU A 76 15.12 -3.92 -16.99
CA LEU A 76 16.45 -4.51 -16.82
C LEU A 76 17.57 -3.47 -16.92
N ALA A 77 17.43 -2.48 -17.81
CA ALA A 77 18.40 -1.39 -17.95
C ALA A 77 18.50 -0.46 -16.73
N LEU A 78 17.55 -0.54 -15.76
CA LEU A 78 17.62 0.21 -14.52
C LEU A 78 18.57 -0.40 -13.49
N VAL A 79 18.93 -1.68 -13.63
CA VAL A 79 19.83 -2.36 -12.70
C VAL A 79 21.24 -1.79 -12.85
N LYS A 80 21.82 -1.32 -11.73
CA LYS A 80 23.19 -0.77 -11.69
C LYS A 80 24.13 -1.69 -10.90
N ASP A 81 23.75 -1.99 -9.66
CA ASP A 81 24.63 -2.68 -8.72
C ASP A 81 24.37 -4.19 -8.62
N GLY A 82 23.30 -4.68 -9.27
CA GLY A 82 22.94 -6.11 -9.28
C GLY A 82 22.54 -6.69 -7.92
N VAL A 83 22.21 -5.84 -6.94
CA VAL A 83 21.82 -6.28 -5.59
C VAL A 83 20.32 -6.62 -5.55
N PRO A 84 19.94 -7.88 -5.28
CA PRO A 84 18.56 -8.24 -5.07
C PRO A 84 18.09 -7.83 -3.66
N VAL A 85 16.88 -7.30 -3.56
CA VAL A 85 16.20 -7.02 -2.29
C VAL A 85 14.89 -7.79 -2.29
N SER A 86 14.68 -8.64 -1.27
CA SER A 86 13.40 -9.35 -1.13
C SER A 86 12.31 -8.37 -0.71
N LEU A 87 11.16 -8.44 -1.38
CA LEU A 87 9.93 -7.73 -0.98
C LEU A 87 8.91 -8.67 -0.33
N SER A 88 9.28 -9.93 -0.08
CA SER A 88 8.42 -10.88 0.61
C SER A 88 8.47 -10.66 2.12
N THR A 89 7.33 -10.82 2.77
CA THR A 89 7.27 -11.05 4.21
C THR A 89 7.93 -12.38 4.57
N ASN A 90 8.35 -12.50 5.84
CA ASN A 90 8.76 -13.80 6.38
C ASN A 90 7.56 -14.72 6.48
N THR A 91 7.82 -16.04 6.43
CA THR A 91 6.81 -17.04 6.77
C THR A 91 6.60 -17.07 8.28
N PHE A 92 5.34 -17.01 8.70
CA PHE A 92 4.96 -17.06 10.11
C PHE A 92 4.34 -18.42 10.43
N PHE A 93 4.88 -19.10 11.46
CA PHE A 93 4.39 -20.41 11.93
C PHE A 93 3.56 -20.32 13.22
N GLU A 94 3.47 -19.12 13.81
CA GLU A 94 2.72 -18.87 15.03
C GLU A 94 1.51 -17.98 14.75
N LYS A 95 0.41 -18.29 15.43
CA LYS A 95 -0.83 -17.52 15.29
C LYS A 95 -0.68 -16.15 15.96
N ALA A 96 -1.09 -15.11 15.26
CA ALA A 96 -1.09 -13.73 15.75
C ALA A 96 -2.34 -13.00 15.25
N VAL A 97 -2.54 -11.75 15.68
CA VAL A 97 -3.66 -10.91 15.23
C VAL A 97 -3.68 -10.78 13.70
N ASP A 98 -2.52 -10.47 13.11
CA ASP A 98 -2.38 -10.33 11.65
C ASP A 98 -2.06 -11.65 10.94
N VAL A 99 -1.88 -12.74 11.70
CA VAL A 99 -1.55 -14.09 11.23
C VAL A 99 -2.64 -15.09 11.71
N PRO A 100 -3.88 -14.99 11.22
CA PRO A 100 -4.97 -15.85 11.70
C PRO A 100 -4.80 -17.32 11.30
N CYS A 101 -4.12 -17.58 10.18
CA CYS A 101 -3.74 -18.92 9.71
C CYS A 101 -2.23 -18.96 9.43
N PRO A 102 -1.39 -19.32 10.41
CA PRO A 102 0.04 -19.46 10.18
C PRO A 102 0.33 -20.59 9.20
N ALA A 103 1.51 -20.54 8.58
CA ALA A 103 2.05 -21.65 7.83
C ALA A 103 2.27 -22.86 8.76
N GLU A 104 2.16 -24.05 8.19
CA GLU A 104 2.39 -25.30 8.89
C GLU A 104 3.64 -25.96 8.30
N TRP A 105 4.49 -26.52 9.15
CA TRP A 105 5.58 -27.40 8.74
C TRP A 105 5.48 -28.70 9.51
N ALA A 106 5.65 -29.82 8.80
CA ALA A 106 5.72 -31.14 9.42
C ALA A 106 6.66 -32.04 8.63
N MET A 107 7.54 -32.75 9.34
CA MET A 107 8.22 -33.93 8.79
C MET A 107 7.17 -35.02 8.53
N LEU A 108 7.11 -35.51 7.29
CA LEU A 108 6.21 -36.60 6.90
C LEU A 108 6.87 -37.96 7.06
N THR A 109 8.13 -38.07 6.62
CA THR A 109 8.93 -39.28 6.75
C THR A 109 10.36 -38.93 7.15
N ALA A 110 10.98 -39.79 7.95
CA ALA A 110 12.40 -39.78 8.24
C ALA A 110 12.87 -41.22 8.39
N THR A 111 13.81 -41.64 7.55
CA THR A 111 14.41 -42.97 7.52
C THR A 111 15.93 -42.85 7.48
N ASP A 112 16.64 -43.97 7.58
CA ASP A 112 18.10 -44.01 7.48
C ASP A 112 18.65 -43.54 6.11
N THR A 113 17.79 -43.43 5.09
CA THR A 113 18.17 -43.08 3.71
C THR A 113 17.56 -41.78 3.21
N GLY A 114 16.69 -41.13 3.99
CA GLY A 114 16.11 -39.87 3.57
C GLY A 114 14.94 -39.39 4.44
N ALA A 115 14.51 -38.17 4.16
CA ALA A 115 13.41 -37.55 4.86
C ALA A 115 12.58 -36.69 3.90
N THR A 116 11.30 -36.52 4.21
CA THR A 116 10.38 -35.63 3.48
C THR A 116 9.59 -34.79 4.45
N ASP A 117 9.25 -33.57 4.05
CA ASP A 117 8.42 -32.65 4.81
C ASP A 117 7.25 -32.10 4.00
N ARG A 118 6.31 -31.49 4.71
CA ARG A 118 5.21 -30.69 4.17
C ARG A 118 5.33 -29.29 4.73
N ILE A 119 5.38 -28.30 3.85
CA ILE A 119 5.08 -26.91 4.16
C ILE A 119 3.70 -26.61 3.59
N ALA A 120 2.77 -26.14 4.42
CA ALA A 120 1.45 -25.72 3.98
C ALA A 120 1.19 -24.26 4.35
N TYR A 121 0.49 -23.55 3.48
CA TYR A 121 -0.04 -22.22 3.72
C TYR A 121 -1.57 -22.29 3.68
N PRO A 122 -2.24 -22.55 4.82
CA PRO A 122 -3.68 -22.76 4.87
C PRO A 122 -4.47 -21.53 4.38
N CYS A 123 -3.93 -20.32 4.58
CA CYS A 123 -4.46 -19.07 4.06
C CYS A 123 -3.35 -18.31 3.33
N ILE A 124 -3.43 -18.23 2.00
CA ILE A 124 -2.50 -17.44 1.17
C ILE A 124 -2.94 -15.97 1.02
N HIS A 125 -4.18 -15.67 1.40
CA HIS A 125 -4.77 -14.34 1.37
C HIS A 125 -4.88 -13.80 2.79
N GLY A 126 -4.14 -12.73 3.10
CA GLY A 126 -4.11 -12.10 4.41
C GLY A 126 -2.88 -11.21 4.62
N ALA A 127 -2.91 -10.40 5.68
CA ALA A 127 -1.86 -9.40 5.95
C ALA A 127 -0.46 -10.01 6.15
N ALA A 128 -0.38 -11.26 6.61
CA ALA A 128 0.88 -11.96 6.88
C ALA A 128 1.61 -12.46 5.63
N ALA A 129 0.90 -12.63 4.51
CA ALA A 129 1.45 -13.23 3.30
C ALA A 129 1.60 -12.19 2.20
N THR A 130 2.80 -12.08 1.61
CA THR A 130 2.97 -11.32 0.37
C THR A 130 2.32 -12.09 -0.78
N HIS A 131 1.32 -11.50 -1.44
CA HIS A 131 0.56 -12.14 -2.50
C HIS A 131 0.16 -11.14 -3.60
N ILE A 132 -0.31 -11.68 -4.72
CA ILE A 132 -0.95 -10.93 -5.81
C ILE A 132 -2.33 -11.53 -6.00
N ASP A 133 -3.35 -10.69 -5.88
CA ASP A 133 -4.71 -11.09 -6.19
C ASP A 133 -4.94 -11.14 -7.70
N SER A 134 -5.49 -12.27 -8.15
CA SER A 134 -5.83 -12.44 -9.56
C SER A 134 -7.05 -11.61 -9.94
N LEU A 135 -7.28 -11.46 -11.23
CA LEU A 135 -8.48 -10.80 -11.77
C LEU A 135 -9.79 -11.53 -11.44
N ALA A 136 -9.72 -12.75 -10.91
CA ALA A 136 -10.86 -13.52 -10.41
C ALA A 136 -11.11 -13.32 -8.91
N HIS A 137 -10.26 -12.57 -8.20
CA HIS A 137 -10.35 -12.40 -6.75
C HIS A 137 -11.52 -11.52 -6.30
N THR A 138 -11.81 -10.44 -7.04
CA THR A 138 -12.92 -9.52 -6.75
C THR A 138 -13.69 -9.20 -8.01
N PHE A 139 -15.02 -9.17 -7.90
CA PHE A 139 -15.90 -8.99 -9.05
C PHE A 139 -17.22 -8.33 -8.63
N PHE A 140 -17.95 -7.78 -9.60
CA PHE A 140 -19.23 -7.11 -9.39
C PHE A 140 -20.34 -7.83 -10.14
N ALA A 141 -21.51 -7.95 -9.51
CA ALA A 141 -22.72 -8.53 -10.11
C ALA A 141 -22.51 -9.89 -10.82
N GLY A 142 -21.65 -10.75 -10.25
CA GLY A 142 -21.36 -12.09 -10.80
C GLY A 142 -20.49 -12.09 -12.07
N LYS A 143 -19.89 -10.95 -12.43
CA LYS A 143 -19.00 -10.79 -13.58
C LYS A 143 -17.58 -10.46 -13.15
N MET A 144 -16.66 -11.38 -13.45
CA MET A 144 -15.22 -11.20 -13.31
C MET A 144 -14.68 -10.33 -14.43
N TRP A 145 -13.35 -10.14 -14.45
CA TRP A 145 -12.64 -9.46 -15.52
C TRP A 145 -13.19 -9.81 -16.91
N ASN A 146 -13.25 -8.81 -17.78
CA ASN A 146 -13.73 -8.93 -19.16
C ASN A 146 -15.14 -9.52 -19.34
N GLY A 147 -15.96 -9.55 -18.29
CA GLY A 147 -17.33 -10.08 -18.34
C GLY A 147 -17.43 -11.59 -18.18
N TYR A 148 -16.33 -12.28 -17.84
CA TYR A 148 -16.37 -13.71 -17.53
C TYR A 148 -17.35 -13.99 -16.39
N ASP A 149 -18.19 -15.01 -16.55
CA ASP A 149 -19.17 -15.36 -15.54
C ASP A 149 -18.51 -16.09 -14.38
N THR A 150 -18.85 -15.70 -13.16
CA THR A 150 -18.39 -16.38 -11.94
C THR A 150 -18.81 -17.85 -11.86
N LYS A 151 -19.81 -18.26 -12.64
CA LYS A 151 -20.33 -19.64 -12.67
C LYS A 151 -19.68 -20.54 -13.72
N THR A 152 -18.83 -20.01 -14.58
CA THR A 152 -18.20 -20.78 -15.68
C THR A 152 -16.78 -21.25 -15.35
N LEU A 153 -16.43 -21.30 -14.06
CA LEU A 153 -15.18 -21.85 -13.56
C LEU A 153 -15.31 -23.35 -13.29
#